data_AF-V7HMB2-F1
#
_entry.id   AF-V7HMB2-F1
#
_cell.length_a   1.000
_cell.length_b   1.000
_cell.length_c   1.000
_cell.angle_alpha   90.00
_cell.angle_beta   90.00
_cell.angle_gamma   90.00
#
_symmetry.space_group_name_H-M   'P 1'
#
loop_
_entity.id
_entity.type
_entity.pdbx_description
1 polymer ?
#
loop_
_entity_poly.entity_id
_entity_poly.type
_entity_poly.pdbx_seq_one_letter_code
_entity_poly.pdbx_strand_id
1 'polypeptide(L)'
;MGDMLIRDIPEPLKREIEHAARKGGQSLSIKAIDLLRKGMVAEKEGKAEPGLTAWDAIRAAFASENAISDEFAQMMDEIEAERKRDFGRTIENFE
;
A
#
# COMPACT_ATOMS: atom_id res chain seq x y z
N MET A 1 -16.37 28.07 6.78
CA MET A 1 -16.46 27.86 5.32
C MET A 1 -15.33 28.69 4.74
N GLY A 2 -14.26 28.06 4.27
CA GLY A 2 -13.08 28.77 3.78
C GLY A 2 -13.15 28.88 2.27
N ASP A 3 -13.01 30.09 1.73
CA ASP A 3 -12.91 30.30 0.30
C ASP A 3 -11.49 30.01 -0.17
N MET A 4 -11.37 29.41 -1.35
CA MET A 4 -10.08 29.12 -2.00
C MET A 4 -10.07 29.75 -3.39
N LEU A 5 -9.04 30.55 -3.68
CA LEU A 5 -8.83 31.14 -5.00
C LEU A 5 -7.67 30.43 -5.69
N ILE A 6 -7.95 29.83 -6.84
CA ILE A 6 -6.92 29.28 -7.74
C ILE A 6 -6.69 30.31 -8.85
N ARG A 7 -5.49 30.87 -8.91
CA ARG A 7 -5.07 31.88 -9.90
C ARG A 7 -4.22 31.26 -10.98
N ASP A 8 -4.07 31.98 -12.09
CA ASP A 8 -3.16 31.63 -13.20
C ASP A 8 -3.41 30.23 -13.79
N ILE A 9 -4.67 29.80 -13.80
CA ILE A 9 -5.08 28.55 -14.46
C ILE A 9 -4.85 28.73 -15.96
N PRO A 10 -4.12 27.81 -16.62
CA PRO A 10 -3.97 27.84 -18.06
C PRO A 10 -5.32 27.90 -18.76
N GLU A 11 -5.47 28.84 -19.70
CA GLU A 11 -6.73 29.07 -20.43
C GLU A 11 -7.29 27.78 -21.09
N PRO A 12 -6.47 26.87 -21.66
CA PRO A 12 -6.98 25.60 -22.18
C PRO A 12 -7.67 24.74 -21.11
N LEU A 13 -7.04 24.61 -19.93
CA LEU A 13 -7.58 23.82 -18.82
C LEU A 13 -8.88 24.42 -18.30
N LYS A 14 -8.95 25.76 -18.18
CA LYS A 14 -10.18 26.44 -17.80
C LYS A 14 -11.32 26.12 -18.77
N ARG A 15 -11.06 26.17 -20.09
CA ARG A 15 -12.06 25.85 -21.12
C ARG A 15 -12.53 24.40 -21.06
N GLU A 16 -11.64 23.46 -20.77
CA GLU A 16 -12.00 22.06 -20.60
C GLU A 16 -12.96 21.86 -19.41
N ILE A 17 -12.68 22.50 -18.27
CA ILE A 17 -13.55 22.42 -17.09
C ILE A 17 -14.92 23.06 -17.40
N GLU A 18 -14.95 24.22 -18.06
CA GLU A 18 -16.20 24.87 -18.49
C GLU A 18 -17.02 23.98 -19.42
N HIS A 19 -16.38 23.34 -20.40
CA HIS A 19 -17.05 22.42 -21.32
C HIS A 19 -17.63 21.21 -20.57
N ALA A 20 -16.84 20.63 -19.65
CA ALA A 20 -17.29 19.51 -18.83
C ALA A 20 -18.44 19.88 -17.88
N ALA A 21 -18.45 21.12 -17.36
CA ALA A 21 -19.54 21.65 -16.53
C ALA A 21 -20.82 21.81 -17.35
N ARG A 22 -20.75 22.43 -18.53
CA ARG A 22 -21.89 22.59 -19.46
C ARG A 22 -22.48 21.25 -19.87
N LYS A 23 -21.64 20.28 -20.23
CA LYS A 23 -22.07 18.93 -20.60
C LYS A 23 -22.81 18.22 -19.46
N GLY A 24 -22.41 18.48 -18.21
CA GLY A 24 -23.05 17.92 -17.02
C GLY A 24 -24.22 18.72 -16.47
N GLY A 25 -24.56 19.88 -17.06
CA GLY A 25 -25.57 20.79 -16.50
C GLY A 25 -25.20 21.38 -15.13
N GLN A 26 -23.90 21.46 -14.81
CA GLN A 26 -23.39 21.94 -13.52
C GLN A 26 -22.77 23.33 -13.66
N SER A 27 -22.67 24.07 -12.54
CA SER A 27 -21.87 25.28 -12.50
C SER A 27 -20.37 24.95 -12.60
N LEU A 28 -19.57 25.93 -13.04
CA LEU A 28 -18.11 25.79 -13.12
C LEU A 28 -17.49 25.46 -11.76
N SER A 29 -17.97 26.09 -10.68
CA SER A 29 -17.47 25.87 -9.33
C SER A 29 -17.77 24.46 -8.82
N ILE A 30 -19.00 23.97 -9.01
CA ILE A 30 -19.36 22.61 -8.62
C ILE A 30 -18.50 21.61 -9.40
N LYS A 31 -18.33 21.82 -10.71
CA LYS A 31 -17.51 20.92 -11.52
C LYS A 31 -16.05 20.91 -11.07
N ALA A 32 -15.49 22.08 -10.75
CA ALA A 32 -14.13 22.19 -10.23
C ALA A 32 -13.98 21.46 -8.89
N ILE A 33 -14.92 21.61 -7.97
CA ILE A 33 -14.92 20.89 -6.68
C ILE A 33 -14.98 19.37 -6.89
N ASP A 34 -15.84 18.91 -7.80
CA ASP A 34 -15.96 17.49 -8.13
C ASP A 34 -14.66 16.92 -8.70
N LEU A 35 -13.99 17.65 -9.60
CA LEU A 35 -12.69 17.26 -10.15
C LEU A 35 -11.59 17.23 -9.09
N LEU A 36 -11.55 18.23 -8.20
CA LEU A 36 -10.60 18.24 -7.08
C LEU A 36 -10.82 17.05 -6.14
N ARG A 37 -12.07 16.72 -5.80
CA ARG A 37 -12.37 15.53 -4.98
C ARG A 37 -11.90 14.25 -5.66
N LYS A 38 -12.18 14.09 -6.95
CA LYS A 38 -11.71 12.93 -7.73
C LYS A 38 -10.19 12.85 -7.78
N GLY A 39 -9.52 13.99 -7.98
CA GLY A 39 -8.06 14.08 -7.93
C GLY A 39 -7.50 13.64 -6.57
N MET A 40 -8.11 14.06 -5.46
CA MET A 40 -7.69 13.63 -4.12
C MET A 40 -7.86 12.13 -3.86
N VAL A 41 -8.89 11.51 -4.43
CA VAL A 41 -9.07 10.04 -4.35
C VAL A 41 -8.03 9.34 -5.19
N ALA A 42 -7.84 9.76 -6.45
CA ALA A 42 -6.83 9.20 -7.34
C ALA A 42 -5.40 9.34 -6.78
N GLU A 43 -5.09 10.46 -6.13
CA GLU A 43 -3.80 10.69 -5.46
C GLU A 43 -3.57 9.75 -4.26
N LYS A 44 -4.65 9.38 -3.54
CA LYS A 44 -4.58 8.42 -2.44
C LYS A 44 -4.45 6.98 -2.94
N GLU A 45 -5.15 6.63 -4.02
CA GLU A 45 -5.09 5.29 -4.62
C GLU A 45 -3.78 5.05 -5.36
N GLY A 46 -3.22 6.07 -6.01
CA GLY A 46 -1.95 6.00 -6.73
C GLY A 46 -0.72 5.98 -5.83
N LYS A 47 -0.85 6.44 -4.59
CA LYS A 47 0.16 6.21 -3.55
C LYS A 47 -0.12 4.85 -2.93
N ALA A 48 0.64 3.84 -3.35
CA ALA A 48 0.85 2.68 -2.49
C ALA A 48 1.22 3.23 -1.11
N GLU A 49 0.45 2.89 -0.07
CA GLU A 49 0.64 3.35 1.31
C GLU A 49 2.14 3.45 1.61
N PRO A 50 2.71 4.66 1.80
CA PRO A 50 4.12 4.82 2.09
C PRO A 50 4.33 4.32 3.51
N GLY A 51 4.50 3.01 3.66
CA GLY A 51 4.59 2.41 4.98
C GLY A 51 4.52 0.90 5.03
N LEU A 52 3.94 0.22 4.03
CA LEU A 52 4.00 -1.24 4.01
C LEU A 52 5.25 -1.68 3.26
N THR A 53 6.30 -1.95 4.03
CA THR A 53 7.45 -2.66 3.49
C THR A 53 6.97 -4.02 2.95
N ALA A 54 7.71 -4.63 2.03
CA ALA A 54 7.42 -5.99 1.57
C ALA A 54 7.26 -6.97 2.76
N TRP A 55 7.98 -6.70 3.85
CA TRP A 55 7.87 -7.41 5.11
C TRP A 55 6.52 -7.22 5.81
N ASP A 56 5.97 -6.02 5.84
CA ASP A 56 4.65 -5.75 6.44
C ASP A 56 3.53 -6.42 5.65
N ALA A 57 3.64 -6.45 4.32
CA ALA A 57 2.70 -7.14 3.45
C ALA A 57 2.72 -8.67 3.67
N ILE A 58 3.93 -9.26 3.76
CA ILE A 58 4.10 -10.68 4.08
C ILE A 58 3.52 -10.97 5.47
N ARG A 59 3.91 -10.19 6.50
CA ARG A 59 3.43 -10.39 7.87
C ARG A 59 1.90 -10.30 7.97
N ALA A 60 1.26 -9.36 7.28
CA ALA A 60 -0.20 -9.22 7.29
C ALA A 60 -0.90 -10.48 6.73
N ALA A 61 -0.37 -11.07 5.66
CA ALA A 61 -0.92 -12.29 5.07
C ALA A 61 -0.86 -13.49 6.03
N PHE A 62 0.24 -13.65 6.76
CA PHE A 62 0.37 -14.72 7.76
C PHE A 62 -0.45 -14.43 9.04
N ALA A 63 -0.66 -13.15 9.39
CA ALA A 63 -1.45 -12.75 10.56
C ALA A 63 -2.94 -13.04 10.35
N SER A 64 -3.46 -12.84 9.13
CA SER A 64 -4.85 -13.14 8.80
C SER A 64 -5.20 -14.63 8.88
N GLU A 65 -4.20 -15.51 8.79
CA GLU A 65 -4.37 -16.97 8.89
C GLU A 65 -4.10 -17.50 10.31
N ASN A 66 -3.92 -16.62 11.31
CA ASN A 66 -3.56 -16.97 12.69
C ASN A 66 -2.26 -17.80 12.80
N ALA A 67 -1.39 -17.75 11.79
CA ALA A 67 -0.18 -18.55 11.66
C ALA A 67 1.07 -17.92 12.32
N ILE A 68 0.90 -16.83 13.07
CA ILE A 68 1.97 -16.13 13.81
C ILE A 68 1.85 -16.39 15.32
N SER A 69 1.23 -17.50 15.72
CA SER A 69 1.17 -17.91 17.12
C SER A 69 2.50 -18.57 17.56
N ASP A 70 2.64 -18.80 18.86
CA ASP A 70 3.76 -19.48 19.50
C ASP A 70 4.04 -20.89 18.92
N GLU A 71 3.08 -21.47 18.18
CA GLU A 71 3.21 -22.78 17.53
C GLU A 71 4.28 -22.78 16.42
N PHE A 72 4.41 -21.68 15.66
CA PHE A 72 5.46 -21.57 14.66
C PHE A 72 6.85 -21.46 15.31
N ALA A 73 6.94 -20.73 16.43
CA ALA A 73 8.18 -20.63 17.20
C ALA A 73 8.59 -21.99 17.78
N GLN A 74 7.65 -22.74 18.36
CA GLN A 74 7.89 -24.10 18.85
C GLN A 74 8.34 -25.06 17.74
N MET A 75 7.71 -24.98 16.56
CA MET A 75 8.10 -25.80 15.41
C MET A 75 9.52 -25.47 14.93
N MET A 76 9.88 -24.19 14.87
CA MET A 76 11.24 -23.77 14.48
C MET A 76 12.28 -24.18 15.52
N ASP A 77 11.95 -24.11 16.81
CA ASP A 77 12.83 -24.58 17.89
C ASP A 77 13.06 -26.09 17.83
N GLU A 78 12.03 -26.88 17.49
CA GLU A 78 12.14 -28.33 17.28
C GLU A 78 13.01 -28.66 16.06
N ILE A 79 12.80 -27.98 14.92
CA ILE A 79 13.63 -28.12 13.71
C ILE A 79 15.09 -27.75 14.00
N GLU A 80 15.34 -26.67 14.75
CA GLU A 80 16.69 -26.30 15.16
C GLU A 80 17.32 -27.31 16.12
N ALA A 81 16.55 -27.89 17.05
CA ALA A 81 17.02 -28.92 17.96
C ALA A 81 17.40 -30.21 17.22
N GLU A 82 16.63 -30.60 16.20
CA GLU A 82 16.97 -31.74 15.32
C GLU A 82 18.21 -31.45 14.47
N ARG A 83 18.31 -30.26 13.87
CA ARG A 83 19.55 -29.85 13.16
C ARG A 83 20.76 -29.83 14.09
N LYS A 84 20.57 -29.40 15.34
CA LYS A 84 21.62 -29.40 16.37
C LYS A 84 22.01 -30.80 16.83
N ARG A 85 21.09 -31.76 16.77
CA ARG A 85 21.33 -33.18 17.05
C ARG A 85 22.17 -33.86 15.98
N ASP A 86 22.00 -33.46 14.72
CA ASP A 86 22.71 -34.04 13.57
C ASP A 86 24.01 -33.28 13.19
N PHE A 87 24.61 -32.56 14.15
CA PHE A 87 25.96 -32.01 13.99
C PHE A 87 27.02 -33.10 14.14
N GLY A 88 27.21 -33.87 13.07
CA GLY A 88 28.47 -34.56 12.84
C GLY A 88 28.30 -35.90 12.14
N ARG A 89 28.36 -35.88 10.80
CA ARG A 89 28.97 -37.01 10.08
C ARG A 89 30.27 -37.38 10.79
N THR A 90 30.37 -38.62 11.25
CA THR A 90 31.62 -39.20 11.74
C THR A 90 32.67 -38.99 10.64
N ILE A 91 33.66 -38.13 10.89
CA ILE A 91 34.85 -38.11 10.05
C ILE A 91 35.50 -39.47 10.27
N GLU A 92 35.51 -40.31 9.23
CA GLU A 92 36.24 -41.58 9.28
C GLU A 92 37.69 -41.28 9.65
N ASN A 93 38.15 -41.85 10.76
CA ASN A 93 39.57 -41.84 11.11
C ASN A 93 40.29 -42.67 10.04
N PHE A 94 40.89 -42.01 9.07
CA PHE A 94 41.88 -42.63 8.20
C PHE A 94 43.16 -42.85 9.01
N GLU A 95 43.36 -44.09 9.46
CA GLU A 95 44.66 -44.62 9.90
C GLU A 95 45.66 -44.67 8.74
#